data_AF-A0A1H1KEM7-F1
#
_entry.id   AF-A0A1H1KEM7-F1
#
_cell.length_a   1.000
_cell.length_b   1.000
_cell.length_c   1.000
_cell.angle_alpha   90.00
_cell.angle_beta   90.00
_cell.angle_gamma   90.00
#
_symmetry.space_group_name_H-M   'P 1'
#
loop_
_entity.id
_entity.type
_entity.pdbx_description
1 polymer ?
#
loop_
_entity_poly.entity_id
_entity_poly.type
_entity_poly.pdbx_seq_one_letter_code
_entity_poly.pdbx_strand_id
1 'polypeptide(L)'
;MSSNITITDELVAEIANRLAEEGEKVSPVAIWSEVHTGSVVAVAAALRKWRETRAPRVPQVVERPALPETVTDTMRDALDRLWSSAQDEAERAVARRLAAMRQRVEDASNERDDALAELQTTVQELDALQVQLDKMTSAYEEKVDAVAGLEEDIALAVQRTDAAEKRAQELAERVSLLEAELQSVELAAERRPVSHEETDAAGEGEVADESAGSVVETPADETERAALEAAHSEAVARLQSELEAIRAELQAEQEAHAARREEVAGAQAERNAAALELQNVQTQIASLTDERDAGTSEIARLSASLSEAQERADAEQQRAAELAESAVASENVAGLESASPVTADSQQLEALKAQMTRDADAHAAAIAEARETVRKWSDYSNALKQQLAQANEKMVVVLARGAGEATLSRRLAAELAQLKPEHELLRKEIQQQVIVETISAQLEKQGYRYDEKTGAVSKLNTETSPA
;
A
#
# COMPACT_ATOMS: atom_id res chain seq x y z
N MET A 1 -44.85 -6.85 84.97
CA MET A 1 -45.19 -8.24 84.58
C MET A 1 -44.22 -8.67 83.49
N SER A 2 -43.07 -9.24 83.87
CA SER A 2 -42.17 -9.93 82.95
C SER A 2 -41.74 -11.19 83.68
N SER A 3 -42.44 -12.28 83.39
CA SER A 3 -42.15 -13.59 83.93
C SER A 3 -40.77 -14.01 83.43
N ASN A 4 -39.78 -14.09 84.33
CA ASN A 4 -38.51 -14.75 84.05
C ASN A 4 -38.78 -16.25 83.91
N ILE A 5 -39.05 -16.70 82.69
CA ILE A 5 -39.09 -18.12 82.34
C ILE A 5 -37.63 -18.58 82.29
N THR A 6 -37.17 -19.29 83.32
CA THR A 6 -35.87 -19.96 83.33
C THR A 6 -35.85 -21.07 82.29
N ILE A 7 -34.93 -20.99 81.32
CA ILE A 7 -34.65 -22.09 80.37
C ILE A 7 -34.34 -23.35 81.18
N THR A 8 -35.06 -24.43 80.91
CA THR A 8 -34.77 -25.76 81.47
C THR A 8 -33.88 -26.55 80.50
N ASP A 9 -32.91 -27.29 81.03
CA ASP A 9 -32.00 -28.15 80.25
C ASP A 9 -32.78 -29.16 79.37
N GLU A 10 -34.00 -29.53 79.78
CA GLU A 10 -34.92 -30.43 79.07
C GLU A 10 -35.43 -29.83 77.75
N LEU A 11 -35.76 -28.54 77.73
CA LEU A 11 -36.31 -27.86 76.55
C LEU A 11 -35.24 -27.64 75.48
N VAL A 12 -33.99 -27.39 75.90
CA VAL A 12 -32.81 -27.37 75.01
C VAL A 12 -32.53 -28.75 74.43
N ALA A 13 -32.67 -29.82 75.22
CA ALA A 13 -32.48 -31.19 74.76
C ALA A 13 -33.55 -31.64 73.75
N GLU A 14 -34.80 -31.24 73.94
CA GLU A 14 -35.91 -31.56 73.03
C GLU A 14 -35.72 -30.90 71.66
N ILE A 15 -35.39 -29.60 71.63
CA ILE A 15 -35.11 -28.87 70.38
C ILE A 15 -33.84 -29.42 69.70
N ALA A 16 -32.82 -29.77 70.47
CA ALA A 16 -31.62 -30.42 69.93
C ALA A 16 -31.91 -31.78 69.29
N ASN A 17 -32.84 -32.56 69.86
CA ASN A 17 -33.27 -33.84 69.30
C ASN A 17 -34.01 -33.63 67.97
N ARG A 18 -34.95 -32.69 67.93
CA ARG A 18 -35.72 -32.38 66.73
C ARG A 18 -34.82 -31.87 65.59
N LEU A 19 -33.94 -30.92 65.86
CA LEU A 19 -32.98 -30.43 64.85
C LEU A 19 -32.05 -31.54 64.35
N ALA A 20 -31.65 -32.48 65.21
CA ALA A 20 -30.86 -33.64 64.81
C ALA A 20 -31.65 -34.64 63.94
N GLU A 21 -32.95 -34.85 64.23
CA GLU A 21 -33.85 -35.70 63.43
C GLU A 21 -34.14 -35.08 62.05
N GLU A 22 -34.20 -33.76 61.96
CA GLU A 22 -34.36 -32.99 60.73
C GLU A 22 -33.07 -32.90 59.89
N GLY A 23 -31.94 -33.41 60.40
CA GLY A 23 -30.64 -33.40 59.72
C GLY A 23 -29.92 -32.04 59.76
N GLU A 24 -30.42 -31.10 60.56
CA GLU A 24 -29.81 -29.77 60.72
C GLU A 24 -28.66 -29.78 61.73
N LYS A 25 -27.73 -28.83 61.57
CA LYS A 25 -26.58 -28.70 62.47
C LYS A 25 -27.02 -28.14 63.82
N VAL A 26 -27.00 -28.99 64.85
CA VAL A 26 -27.33 -28.62 66.24
C VAL A 26 -26.27 -27.66 66.83
N SER A 27 -26.51 -26.36 66.69
CA SER A 27 -25.66 -25.27 67.21
C SER A 27 -26.35 -24.52 68.36
N PRO A 28 -25.62 -24.01 69.37
CA PRO A 28 -26.21 -23.18 70.43
C PRO A 28 -27.02 -22.00 69.92
N VAL A 29 -26.63 -21.44 68.77
CA VAL A 29 -27.34 -20.32 68.12
C VAL A 29 -28.64 -20.80 67.46
N ALA A 30 -28.63 -21.96 66.80
CA ALA A 30 -29.83 -22.55 66.17
C ALA A 30 -30.91 -22.89 67.21
N ILE A 31 -30.51 -23.35 68.40
CA ILE A 31 -31.46 -23.59 69.49
C ILE A 31 -31.93 -22.28 70.11
N TRP A 32 -31.04 -21.30 70.27
CA TRP A 32 -31.43 -19.99 70.80
C TRP A 32 -32.42 -19.26 69.89
N SER A 33 -32.29 -19.39 68.57
CA SER A 33 -33.24 -18.86 67.58
C SER A 33 -34.58 -19.57 67.55
N GLU A 34 -34.77 -20.64 68.32
CA GLU A 34 -36.08 -21.27 68.48
C GLU A 34 -36.69 -20.92 69.82
N VAL A 35 -35.88 -20.91 70.89
CA VAL A 35 -36.34 -20.64 72.26
C VAL A 35 -36.56 -19.14 72.51
N HIS A 36 -35.81 -18.25 71.83
CA HIS A 36 -35.84 -16.78 71.93
C HIS A 36 -35.86 -16.19 73.36
N THR A 37 -35.48 -16.99 74.36
CA THR A 37 -35.56 -16.61 75.76
C THR A 37 -34.34 -17.14 76.49
N GLY A 38 -33.82 -16.34 77.44
CA GLY A 38 -32.61 -16.60 78.23
C GLY A 38 -31.27 -16.45 77.49
N SER A 39 -30.17 -16.69 78.20
CA SER A 39 -28.80 -16.43 77.71
C SER A 39 -28.29 -17.58 76.84
N VAL A 40 -27.68 -17.25 75.70
CA VAL A 40 -27.00 -18.20 74.78
C VAL A 40 -25.97 -19.06 75.53
N VAL A 41 -25.36 -18.54 76.59
CA VAL A 41 -24.39 -19.27 77.42
C VAL A 41 -25.05 -20.42 78.20
N ALA A 42 -26.29 -20.23 78.67
CA ALA A 42 -27.04 -21.28 79.33
C ALA A 42 -27.46 -22.37 78.34
N VAL A 43 -27.90 -21.98 77.14
CA VAL A 43 -28.20 -22.92 76.03
C VAL A 43 -26.95 -23.71 75.64
N ALA A 44 -25.79 -23.06 75.54
CA ALA A 44 -24.53 -23.75 75.22
C ALA A 44 -24.11 -24.75 76.31
N ALA A 45 -24.35 -24.43 77.59
CA ALA A 45 -24.06 -25.34 78.70
C ALA A 45 -25.01 -26.56 78.71
N ALA A 46 -26.31 -26.34 78.52
CA ALA A 46 -27.30 -27.41 78.40
C ALA A 46 -27.05 -28.30 77.17
N LEU A 47 -26.69 -27.68 76.04
CA LEU A 47 -26.32 -28.39 74.82
C LEU A 47 -25.07 -29.26 75.02
N ARG A 48 -24.08 -28.79 75.78
CA ARG A 48 -22.88 -29.56 76.09
C ARG A 48 -23.22 -30.80 76.90
N LYS A 49 -24.07 -30.69 77.93
CA LYS A 49 -24.57 -31.84 78.69
C LYS A 49 -25.34 -32.83 77.81
N TRP A 50 -26.18 -32.33 76.90
CA TRP A 50 -26.91 -33.16 75.93
C TRP A 50 -25.98 -33.90 74.97
N ARG A 51 -24.90 -33.25 74.49
CA ARG A 51 -23.89 -33.92 73.67
C ARG A 51 -23.13 -34.98 74.47
N GLU A 52 -22.82 -34.71 75.73
CA GLU A 52 -22.12 -35.66 76.61
C GLU A 52 -22.98 -36.89 76.93
N THR A 53 -24.30 -36.75 77.05
CA THR A 53 -25.21 -37.89 77.26
C THR A 53 -25.47 -38.70 75.99
N ARG A 54 -25.34 -38.09 74.80
CA ARG A 54 -25.47 -38.76 73.50
C ARG A 54 -24.14 -39.21 72.88
N ALA A 55 -23.01 -38.73 73.37
CA ALA A 55 -21.71 -39.21 72.93
C ALA A 55 -21.67 -40.72 73.19
N PRO A 56 -21.53 -41.57 72.15
CA PRO A 56 -21.41 -43.00 72.35
C PRO A 56 -20.22 -43.22 73.28
N ARG A 57 -20.45 -43.83 74.46
CA ARG A 57 -19.37 -44.29 75.32
C ARG A 57 -18.47 -45.16 74.45
N VAL A 58 -17.27 -44.65 74.19
CA VAL A 58 -16.24 -45.34 73.42
C VAL A 58 -16.17 -46.78 73.95
N PRO A 59 -16.42 -47.81 73.12
CA PRO A 59 -16.28 -49.18 73.56
C PRO A 59 -14.86 -49.33 74.10
N GLN A 60 -14.75 -49.78 75.35
CA GLN A 60 -13.47 -50.06 75.97
C GLN A 60 -12.66 -50.95 75.02
N VAL A 61 -11.44 -50.51 74.73
CA VAL A 61 -10.48 -51.22 73.90
C VAL A 61 -10.31 -52.61 74.50
N VAL A 62 -10.94 -53.61 73.87
CA VAL A 62 -10.56 -55.01 74.03
C VAL A 62 -9.17 -55.10 73.43
N GLU A 63 -8.16 -55.28 74.28
CA GLU A 63 -6.78 -55.53 73.86
C GLU A 63 -6.79 -56.72 72.89
N ARG A 64 -6.66 -56.42 71.59
CA ARG A 64 -6.34 -57.44 70.60
C ARG A 64 -4.97 -57.99 70.97
N PRO A 65 -4.76 -59.32 70.93
CA PRO A 65 -3.44 -59.89 71.12
C PRO A 65 -2.47 -59.24 70.12
N ALA A 66 -1.37 -58.70 70.64
CA ALA A 66 -0.35 -58.04 69.82
C ALA A 66 0.15 -59.01 68.76
N LEU A 67 0.13 -58.56 67.50
CA LEU A 67 0.77 -59.30 66.40
C LEU A 67 2.27 -59.44 66.74
N PRO A 68 2.90 -60.59 66.41
CA PRO A 68 4.34 -60.77 66.61
C PRO A 68 5.15 -59.66 65.93
N GLU A 69 6.16 -59.09 66.62
CA GLU A 69 6.97 -57.95 66.14
C GLU A 69 7.53 -58.15 64.72
N THR A 70 7.92 -59.38 64.39
CA THR A 70 8.45 -59.72 63.06
C THR A 70 7.43 -59.52 61.93
N VAL A 71 6.13 -59.70 62.22
CA VAL A 71 5.06 -59.48 61.24
C VAL A 71 4.77 -57.98 61.11
N THR A 72 4.82 -57.23 62.21
CA THR A 72 4.65 -55.77 62.16
C THR A 72 5.79 -55.07 61.43
N ASP A 73 7.03 -55.52 61.59
CA ASP A 73 8.18 -54.92 60.91
C ASP A 73 8.18 -55.23 59.41
N THR A 74 7.85 -56.47 59.03
CA THR A 74 7.70 -56.81 57.60
C THR A 74 6.52 -56.07 56.95
N MET A 75 5.42 -55.86 57.67
CA MET A 75 4.32 -55.02 57.19
C MET A 75 4.72 -53.54 57.08
N ARG A 76 5.50 -53.00 58.01
CA ARG A 76 6.00 -51.61 57.96
C ARG A 76 6.95 -51.43 56.77
N ASP A 77 7.92 -52.32 56.60
CA ASP A 77 8.82 -52.30 55.44
C ASP A 77 8.05 -52.42 54.10
N ALA A 78 7.01 -53.25 54.05
CA ALA A 78 6.16 -53.38 52.87
C ALA A 78 5.35 -52.11 52.59
N LEU A 79 4.83 -51.45 53.64
CA LEU A 79 4.13 -50.17 53.54
C LEU A 79 5.10 -49.06 53.07
N ASP A 80 6.31 -48.99 53.62
CA ASP A 80 7.31 -47.98 53.24
C ASP A 80 7.74 -48.14 51.77
N ARG A 81 7.91 -49.38 51.31
CA ARG A 81 8.19 -49.67 49.89
C ARG A 81 7.01 -49.32 48.99
N LEU A 82 5.79 -49.65 49.41
CA LEU A 82 4.59 -49.35 48.64
C LEU A 82 4.33 -47.84 48.58
N TRP A 83 4.56 -47.13 49.68
CA TRP A 83 4.50 -45.68 49.75
C TRP A 83 5.54 -45.02 48.85
N SER A 84 6.81 -45.44 48.95
CA SER A 84 7.88 -44.91 48.08
C SER A 84 7.59 -45.18 46.61
N SER A 85 7.13 -46.39 46.26
CA SER A 85 6.75 -46.72 44.89
C SER A 85 5.54 -45.92 44.39
N ALA A 86 4.57 -45.61 45.26
CA ALA A 86 3.42 -44.79 44.92
C ALA A 86 3.82 -43.32 44.71
N GLN A 87 4.72 -42.81 45.56
CA GLN A 87 5.30 -41.47 45.42
C GLN A 87 6.11 -41.36 44.12
N ASP A 88 7.01 -42.30 43.84
CA ASP A 88 7.80 -42.31 42.61
C ASP A 88 6.90 -42.37 41.35
N GLU A 89 5.80 -43.13 41.39
CA GLU A 89 4.86 -43.18 40.27
C GLU A 89 4.09 -41.86 40.12
N ALA A 90 3.68 -41.24 41.23
CA ALA A 90 3.01 -39.94 41.23
C ALA A 90 3.94 -38.84 40.65
N GLU A 91 5.20 -38.79 41.10
CA GLU A 91 6.21 -37.86 40.58
C GLU A 91 6.45 -38.09 39.08
N ARG A 92 6.59 -39.34 38.64
CA ARG A 92 6.72 -39.68 37.22
C ARG A 92 5.48 -39.31 36.41
N ALA A 93 4.28 -39.47 36.95
CA ALA A 93 3.04 -39.07 36.29
C ALA A 93 2.92 -37.55 36.14
N VAL A 94 3.27 -36.79 37.18
CA VAL A 94 3.31 -35.31 37.15
C VAL A 94 4.37 -34.83 36.16
N ALA A 95 5.58 -35.40 36.18
CA ALA A 95 6.65 -35.05 35.25
C ALA A 95 6.25 -35.28 33.79
N ARG A 96 5.61 -36.43 33.48
CA ARG A 96 5.07 -36.71 32.13
C ARG A 96 4.01 -35.69 31.72
N ARG A 97 3.10 -35.31 32.62
CA ARG A 97 2.04 -34.34 32.34
C ARG A 97 2.59 -32.93 32.11
N LEU A 98 3.56 -32.50 32.92
CA LEU A 98 4.25 -31.21 32.75
C LEU A 98 5.04 -31.16 31.45
N ALA A 99 5.76 -32.23 31.09
CA ALA A 99 6.48 -32.31 29.81
C ALA A 99 5.51 -32.22 28.62
N ALA A 100 4.39 -32.95 28.65
CA ALA A 100 3.38 -32.87 27.60
C ALA A 100 2.74 -31.47 27.48
N MET A 101 2.55 -30.76 28.60
CA MET A 101 2.04 -29.38 28.58
C MET A 101 3.05 -28.39 28.02
N ARG A 102 4.31 -28.48 28.43
CA ARG A 102 5.38 -27.65 27.88
C ARG A 102 5.48 -27.81 26.37
N GLN A 103 5.42 -29.04 25.88
CA GLN A 103 5.41 -29.31 24.43
C GLN A 103 4.22 -28.63 23.74
N ARG A 104 3.00 -28.74 24.28
CA ARG A 104 1.83 -28.09 23.67
C ARG A 104 1.93 -26.56 23.65
N VAL A 105 2.49 -25.96 24.69
CA VAL A 105 2.70 -24.50 24.74
C VAL A 105 3.75 -24.09 23.70
N GLU A 106 4.82 -24.87 23.56
CA GLU A 106 5.85 -24.64 22.54
C GLU A 106 5.28 -24.77 21.13
N ASP A 107 4.53 -25.85 20.86
CA ASP A 107 3.84 -26.07 19.57
C ASP A 107 2.89 -24.91 19.24
N ALA A 108 2.06 -24.47 20.19
CA ALA A 108 1.16 -23.33 20.00
C ALA A 108 1.91 -22.01 19.78
N SER A 109 3.06 -21.81 20.43
CA SER A 109 3.89 -20.62 20.21
C SER A 109 4.54 -20.62 18.82
N ASN A 110 4.98 -21.79 18.33
CA ASN A 110 5.51 -21.94 16.98
C ASN A 110 4.43 -21.67 15.93
N GLU A 111 3.22 -22.22 16.10
CA GLU A 111 2.07 -21.95 15.21
C GLU A 111 1.75 -20.44 15.13
N ARG A 112 1.80 -19.73 16.26
CA ARG A 112 1.60 -18.28 16.32
C ARG A 112 2.70 -17.53 15.56
N ASP A 113 3.96 -17.90 15.78
CA ASP A 113 5.10 -17.22 15.17
C ASP A 113 5.15 -17.43 13.66
N ASP A 114 4.79 -18.64 13.18
CA ASP A 114 4.63 -18.95 11.76
C ASP A 114 3.50 -18.11 11.13
N ALA A 115 2.32 -18.05 11.76
CA ALA A 115 1.20 -17.23 11.30
C ALA A 115 1.55 -15.72 11.26
N LEU A 116 2.36 -15.25 12.21
CA LEU A 116 2.85 -13.87 12.25
C LEU A 116 3.82 -13.60 11.10
N ALA A 117 4.71 -14.55 10.77
CA ALA A 117 5.62 -14.42 9.63
C ALA A 117 4.87 -14.39 8.29
N GLU A 118 3.84 -15.21 8.12
CA GLU A 118 2.95 -15.17 6.94
C GLU A 118 2.22 -13.83 6.85
N LEU A 119 1.69 -13.31 7.96
CA LEU A 119 1.03 -12.00 7.99
C LEU A 119 2.00 -10.86 7.64
N GLN A 120 3.24 -10.90 8.15
CA GLN A 120 4.26 -9.91 7.78
C GLN A 120 4.60 -9.96 6.28
N THR A 121 4.64 -11.15 5.70
CA THR A 121 4.92 -11.35 4.28
C THR A 121 3.78 -10.78 3.42
N THR A 122 2.53 -11.10 3.74
CA THR A 122 1.36 -10.58 3.01
C THR A 122 1.19 -9.07 3.12
N VAL A 123 1.56 -8.46 4.26
CA VAL A 123 1.62 -7.00 4.40
C VAL A 123 2.69 -6.38 3.49
N GLN A 124 3.88 -6.97 3.39
CA GLN A 124 4.93 -6.50 2.47
C GLN A 124 4.52 -6.61 1.00
N GLU A 125 3.84 -7.69 0.63
CA GLU A 125 3.27 -7.87 -0.71
C GLU A 125 2.21 -6.82 -1.02
N LEU A 126 1.32 -6.50 -0.05
CA LEU A 126 0.34 -5.43 -0.20
C LEU A 126 0.99 -4.06 -0.38
N ASP A 127 2.01 -3.74 0.41
CA ASP A 127 2.77 -2.49 0.28
C ASP A 127 3.43 -2.39 -1.11
N ALA A 128 3.97 -3.51 -1.62
CA ALA A 128 4.54 -3.55 -2.97
C ALA A 128 3.48 -3.35 -4.07
N LEU A 129 2.30 -3.98 -3.94
CA LEU A 129 1.16 -3.78 -4.85
C LEU A 129 0.67 -2.33 -4.82
N GLN A 130 0.61 -1.70 -3.64
CA GLN A 130 0.23 -0.29 -3.52
C GLN A 130 1.18 0.63 -4.28
N VAL A 131 2.50 0.43 -4.13
CA VAL A 131 3.51 1.21 -4.88
C VAL A 131 3.37 1.00 -6.40
N GLN A 132 3.06 -0.22 -6.84
CA GLN A 132 2.80 -0.49 -8.25
C GLN A 132 1.52 0.21 -8.75
N LEU A 133 0.46 0.20 -7.96
CA LEU A 133 -0.80 0.89 -8.27
C LEU A 133 -0.59 2.40 -8.39
N ASP A 134 0.15 3.01 -7.45
CA ASP A 134 0.48 4.44 -7.50
C ASP A 134 1.28 4.77 -8.77
N LYS A 135 2.28 3.95 -9.11
CA LYS A 135 3.07 4.11 -10.34
C LYS A 135 2.23 4.01 -11.61
N MET A 136 1.34 3.02 -11.69
CA MET A 136 0.45 2.85 -12.85
C MET A 136 -0.58 3.98 -12.94
N THR A 137 -1.04 4.50 -11.81
CA THR A 137 -1.95 5.65 -11.75
C THR A 137 -1.28 6.92 -12.25
N SER A 138 -0.03 7.21 -11.84
CA SER A 138 0.72 8.34 -12.40
C SER A 138 0.98 8.18 -13.90
N ALA A 139 1.32 6.97 -14.36
CA ALA A 139 1.49 6.71 -15.79
C ALA A 139 0.18 6.90 -16.58
N TYR A 140 -0.97 6.55 -15.99
CA TYR A 140 -2.29 6.81 -16.57
C TYR A 140 -2.55 8.32 -16.71
N GLU A 141 -2.30 9.10 -15.65
CA GLU A 141 -2.45 10.56 -15.67
C GLU A 141 -1.57 11.22 -16.75
N GLU A 142 -0.29 10.83 -16.84
CA GLU A 142 0.60 11.31 -17.91
C GLU A 142 0.08 11.00 -19.32
N LYS A 143 -0.55 9.83 -19.51
CA LYS A 143 -1.13 9.44 -20.80
C LYS A 143 -2.43 10.18 -21.10
N VAL A 144 -3.26 10.45 -20.09
CA VAL A 144 -4.45 11.30 -20.22
C VAL A 144 -4.04 12.70 -20.69
N ASP A 145 -3.04 13.29 -20.05
CA ASP A 145 -2.51 14.61 -20.42
C ASP A 145 -1.92 14.62 -21.84
N ALA A 146 -1.19 13.56 -22.22
CA ALA A 146 -0.65 13.41 -23.57
C ALA A 146 -1.77 13.30 -24.64
N VAL A 147 -2.82 12.52 -24.36
CA VAL A 147 -3.99 12.43 -25.26
C VAL A 147 -4.64 13.80 -25.38
N ALA A 148 -4.88 14.50 -24.27
CA ALA A 148 -5.46 15.85 -24.27
C ALA A 148 -4.66 16.84 -25.12
N GLY A 149 -3.32 16.83 -25.00
CA GLY A 149 -2.43 17.64 -25.84
C GLY A 149 -2.55 17.30 -27.33
N LEU A 150 -2.59 16.02 -27.69
CA LEU A 150 -2.81 15.60 -29.09
C LEU A 150 -4.19 16.03 -29.61
N GLU A 151 -5.23 16.08 -28.77
CA GLU A 151 -6.54 16.59 -29.19
C GLU A 151 -6.49 18.07 -29.54
N GLU A 152 -5.76 18.87 -28.75
CA GLU A 152 -5.55 20.29 -29.01
C GLU A 152 -4.74 20.52 -30.29
N ASP A 153 -3.66 19.76 -30.49
CA ASP A 153 -2.82 19.83 -31.69
C ASP A 153 -3.61 19.47 -32.95
N ILE A 154 -4.42 18.41 -32.91
CA ILE A 154 -5.32 18.04 -34.02
C ILE A 154 -6.32 19.17 -34.28
N ALA A 155 -6.93 19.76 -33.25
CA ALA A 155 -7.89 20.85 -33.43
C ALA A 155 -7.24 22.08 -34.09
N LEU A 156 -6.02 22.45 -33.67
CA LEU A 156 -5.26 23.54 -34.29
C LEU A 156 -4.85 23.22 -35.73
N ALA A 157 -4.44 21.97 -36.00
CA ALA A 157 -4.08 21.53 -37.35
C ALA A 157 -5.29 21.56 -38.30
N VAL A 158 -6.46 21.10 -37.83
CA VAL A 158 -7.73 21.18 -38.58
C VAL A 158 -8.12 22.64 -38.88
N GLN A 159 -7.98 23.55 -37.92
CA GLN A 159 -8.22 24.98 -38.18
C GLN A 159 -7.27 25.55 -39.25
N ARG A 160 -6.01 25.11 -39.27
CA ARG A 160 -5.03 25.52 -40.28
C ARG A 160 -5.32 24.92 -41.65
N THR A 161 -5.84 23.70 -41.74
CA THR A 161 -6.31 23.12 -43.01
C THR A 161 -7.52 23.86 -43.53
N ASP A 162 -8.52 24.14 -42.68
CA ASP A 162 -9.73 24.89 -43.08
C ASP A 162 -9.39 26.30 -43.59
N ALA A 163 -8.42 26.97 -42.95
CA ALA A 163 -7.96 28.28 -43.38
C ALA A 163 -7.23 28.23 -44.74
N ALA A 164 -6.44 27.18 -45.01
CA ALA A 164 -5.80 26.99 -46.31
C ALA A 164 -6.80 26.58 -47.39
N GLU A 165 -7.77 25.74 -47.07
CA GLU A 165 -8.83 25.36 -48.00
C GLU A 165 -9.62 26.58 -48.48
N LYS A 166 -9.94 27.52 -47.58
CA LYS A 166 -10.56 28.81 -47.95
C LYS A 166 -9.68 29.63 -48.88
N ARG A 167 -8.37 29.73 -48.62
CA ARG A 167 -7.44 30.46 -49.52
C ARG A 167 -7.33 29.81 -50.90
N ALA A 168 -7.29 28.48 -50.95
CA ALA A 168 -7.29 27.75 -52.22
C ALA A 168 -8.58 27.98 -53.01
N GLN A 169 -9.75 28.05 -52.34
CA GLN A 169 -11.02 28.42 -52.97
C GLN A 169 -10.98 29.85 -53.52
N GLU A 170 -10.51 30.83 -52.73
CA GLU A 170 -10.37 32.23 -53.17
C GLU A 170 -9.43 32.37 -54.38
N LEU A 171 -8.31 31.63 -54.41
CA LEU A 171 -7.39 31.60 -55.55
C LEU A 171 -8.03 30.96 -56.77
N ALA A 172 -8.76 29.86 -56.62
CA ALA A 172 -9.47 29.20 -57.72
C ALA A 172 -10.56 30.11 -58.33
N GLU A 173 -11.30 30.85 -57.50
CA GLU A 173 -12.26 31.85 -57.96
C GLU A 173 -11.58 32.95 -58.77
N ARG A 174 -10.43 33.48 -58.32
CA ARG A 174 -9.63 34.48 -59.05
C ARG A 174 -9.11 33.96 -60.39
N VAL A 175 -8.64 32.71 -60.45
CA VAL A 175 -8.24 32.07 -61.73
C VAL A 175 -9.44 32.07 -62.69
N SER A 176 -10.62 31.67 -62.23
CA SER A 176 -11.82 31.62 -63.08
C SER A 176 -12.22 33.00 -63.62
N LEU A 177 -12.09 34.05 -62.79
CA LEU A 177 -12.39 35.43 -63.19
C LEU A 177 -11.41 35.93 -64.25
N LEU A 178 -10.11 35.73 -64.03
CA LEU A 178 -9.09 36.16 -64.99
C LEU A 178 -9.15 35.37 -66.30
N GLU A 179 -9.50 34.08 -66.26
CA GLU A 179 -9.75 33.28 -67.46
C GLU A 179 -10.93 33.83 -68.27
N ALA A 180 -12.02 34.23 -67.59
CA ALA A 180 -13.16 34.86 -68.24
C ALA A 180 -12.82 36.24 -68.81
N GLU A 181 -12.03 37.05 -68.09
CA GLU A 181 -11.53 38.33 -68.58
C GLU A 181 -10.65 38.16 -69.82
N LEU A 182 -9.71 37.22 -69.80
CA LEU A 182 -8.85 36.88 -70.93
C LEU A 182 -9.69 36.45 -72.15
N GLN A 183 -10.66 35.55 -71.98
CA GLN A 183 -11.56 35.14 -73.06
C GLN A 183 -12.37 36.33 -73.61
N SER A 184 -12.83 37.24 -72.75
CA SER A 184 -13.57 38.43 -73.19
C SER A 184 -12.71 39.39 -74.01
N VAL A 185 -11.44 39.53 -73.63
CA VAL A 185 -10.45 40.37 -74.32
C VAL A 185 -10.10 39.76 -75.68
N GLU A 186 -9.86 38.46 -75.74
CA GLU A 186 -9.63 37.71 -77.00
C GLU A 186 -10.82 37.84 -77.96
N LEU A 187 -12.04 37.58 -77.49
CA LEU A 187 -13.26 37.71 -78.31
C LEU A 187 -13.50 39.16 -78.79
N ALA A 188 -13.11 40.16 -78.00
CA ALA A 188 -13.22 41.57 -78.41
C ALA A 188 -12.22 41.92 -79.53
N ALA A 189 -11.04 41.30 -79.53
CA ALA A 189 -10.09 41.45 -80.62
C ALA A 189 -10.53 40.72 -81.89
N GLU A 190 -11.09 39.52 -81.79
CA GLU A 190 -11.61 38.76 -82.94
C GLU A 190 -12.78 39.47 -83.66
N ARG A 191 -13.60 40.23 -82.93
CA ARG A 191 -14.75 40.95 -83.51
C ARG A 191 -14.38 42.23 -84.26
N ARG A 192 -13.23 42.85 -83.97
CA ARG A 192 -12.78 44.09 -84.63
C ARG A 192 -12.47 43.95 -86.13
N PRO A 193 -11.73 42.93 -86.63
CA PRO A 193 -11.44 42.79 -88.06
C PRO A 193 -12.72 42.55 -88.87
N VAL A 194 -13.67 41.78 -88.34
CA VAL A 194 -14.96 41.49 -89.01
C VAL A 194 -15.80 42.77 -89.18
N SER A 195 -15.83 43.65 -88.17
CA SER A 195 -16.58 44.91 -88.27
C SER A 195 -15.98 45.90 -89.27
N HIS A 196 -14.67 45.83 -89.54
CA HIS A 196 -14.03 46.66 -90.56
C HIS A 196 -14.21 46.08 -91.97
N GLU A 197 -14.11 44.75 -92.12
CA GLU A 197 -14.41 44.08 -93.40
C GLU A 197 -15.88 44.23 -93.82
N GLU A 198 -16.83 44.22 -92.88
CA GLU A 198 -18.25 44.46 -93.17
C GLU A 198 -18.53 45.92 -93.58
N THR A 199 -17.81 46.91 -93.03
CA THR A 199 -17.94 48.31 -93.46
C THR A 199 -17.31 48.57 -94.83
N ASP A 200 -16.22 47.86 -95.16
CA ASP A 200 -15.56 47.97 -96.46
C ASP A 200 -16.36 47.24 -97.57
N ALA A 201 -16.97 46.09 -97.27
CA ALA A 201 -17.83 45.37 -98.21
C ALA A 201 -19.21 46.02 -98.42
N ALA A 202 -19.76 46.73 -97.43
CA ALA A 202 -21.00 47.49 -97.59
C ALA A 202 -20.82 48.80 -98.39
N GLY A 203 -19.59 49.30 -98.53
CA GLY A 203 -19.24 50.48 -99.33
C GLY A 203 -19.13 50.22 -100.84
N GLU A 204 -19.05 48.96 -101.29
CA GLU A 204 -18.93 48.60 -102.71
C GLU A 204 -20.29 48.45 -103.45
N GLY A 205 -21.42 48.60 -102.74
CA GLY A 205 -22.76 48.36 -103.29
C GLY A 205 -23.49 49.57 -103.90
N GLU A 206 -22.97 50.78 -103.76
CA GLU A 206 -23.62 52.00 -104.26
C GLU A 206 -22.58 52.94 -104.90
N VAL A 207 -22.85 53.38 -106.13
CA VAL A 207 -22.04 54.27 -107.00
C VAL A 207 -21.17 53.55 -108.05
N ALA A 208 -21.86 53.11 -109.12
CA ALA A 208 -21.30 53.19 -110.45
C ALA A 208 -21.48 54.64 -110.96
N ASP A 209 -20.51 55.53 -110.73
CA ASP A 209 -20.23 56.65 -111.64
C ASP A 209 -18.88 57.35 -111.34
N GLU A 210 -18.29 57.91 -112.39
CA GLU A 210 -16.91 58.40 -112.54
C GLU A 210 -16.31 59.28 -111.42
N SER A 211 -15.24 58.81 -110.78
CA SER A 211 -14.02 59.60 -110.55
C SER A 211 -12.88 58.75 -109.99
N ALA A 212 -11.76 58.75 -110.72
CA ALA A 212 -10.46 58.25 -110.30
C ALA A 212 -9.87 59.13 -109.17
N GLY A 213 -10.48 59.08 -107.98
CA GLY A 213 -9.93 59.58 -106.73
C GLY A 213 -9.33 58.40 -105.97
N SER A 214 -8.01 58.27 -106.05
CA SER A 214 -7.16 57.37 -105.27
C SER A 214 -7.70 57.18 -103.85
N VAL A 215 -8.31 56.01 -103.58
CA VAL A 215 -8.51 55.50 -102.22
C VAL A 215 -7.11 55.16 -101.70
N VAL A 216 -6.41 56.19 -101.22
CA VAL A 216 -5.23 56.02 -100.39
C VAL A 216 -5.78 55.59 -99.04
N GLU A 217 -5.75 54.29 -98.75
CA GLU A 217 -5.64 53.82 -97.37
C GLU A 217 -4.57 54.69 -96.72
N THR A 218 -4.97 55.58 -95.81
CA THR A 218 -3.99 56.51 -95.27
C THR A 218 -3.04 55.71 -94.38
N PRO A 219 -1.71 55.90 -94.47
CA PRO A 219 -0.75 55.20 -93.60
C PRO A 219 -0.99 55.49 -92.10
N ALA A 220 -1.84 56.48 -91.78
CA ALA A 220 -2.31 56.75 -90.44
C ALA A 220 -3.24 55.64 -89.89
N ASP A 221 -4.17 55.13 -90.70
CA ASP A 221 -5.15 54.13 -90.26
C ASP A 221 -4.49 52.76 -89.99
N GLU A 222 -3.51 52.37 -90.81
CA GLU A 222 -2.69 51.17 -90.58
C GLU A 222 -1.85 51.28 -89.31
N THR A 223 -1.28 52.46 -89.03
CA THR A 223 -0.49 52.67 -87.81
C THR A 223 -1.35 52.66 -86.55
N GLU A 224 -2.60 53.13 -86.62
CA GLU A 224 -3.54 53.08 -85.51
C GLU A 224 -4.01 51.64 -85.24
N ARG A 225 -4.30 50.87 -86.30
CA ARG A 225 -4.61 49.43 -86.19
C ARG A 225 -3.44 48.65 -85.58
N ALA A 226 -2.22 48.85 -86.06
CA ALA A 226 -1.03 48.20 -85.52
C ALA A 226 -0.76 48.58 -84.05
N ALA A 227 -1.01 49.83 -83.66
CA ALA A 227 -0.88 50.27 -82.27
C ALA A 227 -1.93 49.63 -81.35
N LEU A 228 -3.18 49.49 -81.83
CA LEU A 228 -4.25 48.83 -81.08
C LEU A 228 -4.03 47.32 -80.96
N GLU A 229 -3.55 46.66 -82.01
CA GLU A 229 -3.16 45.24 -81.97
C GLU A 229 -1.99 45.00 -81.02
N ALA A 230 -0.98 45.86 -81.05
CA ALA A 230 0.15 45.81 -80.12
C ALA A 230 -0.33 45.98 -78.67
N ALA A 231 -1.16 46.98 -78.38
CA ALA A 231 -1.73 47.21 -77.05
C ALA A 231 -2.61 46.03 -76.57
N HIS A 232 -3.35 45.40 -77.49
CA HIS A 232 -4.12 44.20 -77.18
C HIS A 232 -3.21 43.00 -76.88
N SER A 233 -2.18 42.76 -77.69
CA SER A 233 -1.22 41.67 -77.46
C SER A 233 -0.48 41.82 -76.12
N GLU A 234 -0.18 43.06 -75.71
CA GLU A 234 0.40 43.36 -74.40
C GLU A 234 -0.59 43.09 -73.26
N ALA A 235 -1.85 43.47 -73.43
CA ALA A 235 -2.90 43.17 -72.45
C ALA A 235 -3.12 41.66 -72.28
N VAL A 236 -3.16 40.90 -73.38
CA VAL A 236 -3.27 39.43 -73.35
C VAL A 236 -2.04 38.82 -72.68
N ALA A 237 -0.82 39.22 -73.06
CA ALA A 237 0.40 38.70 -72.45
C ALA A 237 0.46 38.98 -70.94
N ARG A 238 0.00 40.16 -70.51
CA ARG A 238 -0.10 40.50 -69.09
C ARG A 238 -1.09 39.60 -68.36
N LEU A 239 -2.32 39.46 -68.86
CA LEU A 239 -3.34 38.59 -68.26
C LEU A 239 -2.89 37.12 -68.22
N GLN A 240 -2.22 36.63 -69.26
CA GLN A 240 -1.64 35.29 -69.29
C GLN A 240 -0.57 35.11 -68.19
N SER A 241 0.33 36.07 -68.02
CA SER A 241 1.35 36.01 -66.97
C SER A 241 0.76 36.05 -65.56
N GLU A 242 -0.28 36.87 -65.34
CA GLU A 242 -1.00 36.95 -64.07
C GLU A 242 -1.75 35.64 -63.78
N LEU A 243 -2.37 35.02 -64.80
CA LEU A 243 -3.01 33.71 -64.70
C LEU A 243 -2.02 32.59 -64.38
N GLU A 244 -0.88 32.54 -65.05
CA GLU A 244 0.16 31.55 -64.77
C GLU A 244 0.69 31.68 -63.35
N ALA A 245 0.91 32.92 -62.87
CA ALA A 245 1.33 33.19 -61.51
C ALA A 245 0.31 32.71 -60.47
N ILE A 246 -0.98 32.99 -60.66
CA ILE A 246 -2.04 32.57 -59.72
C ILE A 246 -2.28 31.06 -59.79
N ARG A 247 -2.18 30.44 -60.96
CA ARG A 247 -2.25 28.96 -61.09
C ARG A 247 -1.09 28.28 -60.35
N ALA A 248 0.11 28.83 -60.44
CA ALA A 248 1.26 28.33 -59.69
C ALA A 248 1.05 28.49 -58.17
N GLU A 249 0.51 29.62 -57.71
CA GLU A 249 0.16 29.84 -56.30
C GLU A 249 -0.93 28.87 -55.82
N LEU A 250 -1.98 28.64 -56.63
CA LEU A 250 -3.04 27.69 -56.33
C LEU A 250 -2.50 26.25 -56.22
N GLN A 251 -1.63 25.84 -57.14
CA GLN A 251 -1.01 24.50 -57.08
C GLN A 251 -0.16 24.36 -55.81
N ALA A 252 0.67 25.37 -55.48
CA ALA A 252 1.47 25.35 -54.27
C ALA A 252 0.61 25.27 -52.99
N GLU A 253 -0.51 25.99 -52.94
CA GLU A 253 -1.44 25.92 -51.79
C GLU A 253 -2.15 24.56 -51.72
N GLN A 254 -2.50 23.94 -52.85
CA GLN A 254 -3.08 22.58 -52.89
C GLN A 254 -2.09 21.52 -52.40
N GLU A 255 -0.82 21.60 -52.81
CA GLU A 255 0.24 20.71 -52.33
C GLU A 255 0.49 20.92 -50.83
N ALA A 256 0.54 22.16 -50.36
CA ALA A 256 0.64 22.49 -48.94
C ALA A 256 -0.57 21.98 -48.15
N HIS A 257 -1.78 22.03 -48.72
CA HIS A 257 -2.98 21.51 -48.11
C HIS A 257 -2.96 19.98 -48.00
N ALA A 258 -2.50 19.29 -49.05
CA ALA A 258 -2.33 17.83 -49.03
C ALA A 258 -1.35 17.40 -47.92
N ALA A 259 -0.20 18.07 -47.80
CA ALA A 259 0.76 17.82 -46.74
C ALA A 259 0.16 18.02 -45.33
N ARG A 260 -0.59 19.10 -45.11
CA ARG A 260 -1.27 19.34 -43.81
C ARG A 260 -2.35 18.30 -43.50
N ARG A 261 -3.08 17.80 -44.50
CA ARG A 261 -4.04 16.69 -44.30
C ARG A 261 -3.33 15.41 -43.85
N GLU A 262 -2.15 15.12 -44.39
CA GLU A 262 -1.32 13.99 -43.95
C GLU A 262 -0.83 14.19 -42.50
N GLU A 263 -0.43 15.41 -42.12
CA GLU A 263 -0.07 15.74 -40.72
C GLU A 263 -1.25 15.50 -39.76
N VAL A 264 -2.45 15.96 -40.09
CA VAL A 264 -3.67 15.73 -39.28
C VAL A 264 -3.97 14.23 -39.16
N ALA A 265 -3.86 13.48 -40.26
CA ALA A 265 -4.08 12.04 -40.25
C ALA A 265 -3.04 11.30 -39.38
N GLY A 266 -1.78 11.73 -39.43
CA GLY A 266 -0.70 11.22 -38.57
C GLY A 266 -0.98 11.49 -37.09
N ALA A 267 -1.28 12.74 -36.72
CA ALA A 267 -1.61 13.10 -35.34
C ALA A 267 -2.85 12.34 -34.82
N GLN A 268 -3.84 12.09 -35.68
CA GLN A 268 -5.02 11.31 -35.29
C GLN A 268 -4.71 9.82 -35.09
N ALA A 269 -3.79 9.25 -35.88
CA ALA A 269 -3.30 7.90 -35.66
C ALA A 269 -2.54 7.79 -34.33
N GLU A 270 -1.71 8.79 -34.00
CA GLU A 270 -0.99 8.88 -32.72
C GLU A 270 -1.96 8.99 -31.54
N ARG A 271 -2.99 9.84 -31.63
CA ARG A 271 -4.06 9.94 -30.63
C ARG A 271 -4.75 8.59 -30.40
N ASN A 272 -5.11 7.88 -31.47
CA ASN A 272 -5.76 6.58 -31.37
C ASN A 272 -4.84 5.53 -30.72
N ALA A 273 -3.54 5.55 -31.05
CA ALA A 273 -2.56 4.68 -30.40
C ALA A 273 -2.44 5.00 -28.90
N ALA A 274 -2.33 6.27 -28.53
CA ALA A 274 -2.29 6.70 -27.14
C ALA A 274 -3.57 6.34 -26.36
N ALA A 275 -4.74 6.43 -27.00
CA ALA A 275 -6.01 6.02 -26.39
C ALA A 275 -6.07 4.50 -26.11
N LEU A 276 -5.51 3.66 -27.00
CA LEU A 276 -5.40 2.22 -26.76
C LEU A 276 -4.42 1.91 -25.61
N GLU A 277 -3.29 2.61 -25.53
CA GLU A 277 -2.37 2.49 -24.40
C GLU A 277 -3.03 2.88 -23.07
N LEU A 278 -3.81 3.95 -23.07
CA LEU A 278 -4.57 4.40 -21.90
C LEU A 278 -5.59 3.34 -21.44
N GLN A 279 -6.32 2.71 -22.37
CA GLN A 279 -7.23 1.61 -22.05
C GLN A 279 -6.48 0.40 -21.46
N ASN A 280 -5.30 0.07 -21.99
CA ASN A 280 -4.48 -1.03 -21.47
C ASN A 280 -4.00 -0.74 -20.05
N VAL A 281 -3.52 0.48 -19.77
CA VAL A 281 -3.11 0.91 -18.43
C VAL A 281 -4.30 0.87 -17.46
N GLN A 282 -5.47 1.34 -17.89
CA GLN A 282 -6.70 1.28 -17.08
C GLN A 282 -7.07 -0.16 -16.70
N THR A 283 -6.92 -1.10 -17.64
CA THR A 283 -7.15 -2.54 -17.39
C THR A 283 -6.14 -3.09 -16.38
N GLN A 284 -4.88 -2.67 -16.46
CA GLN A 284 -3.84 -3.05 -15.49
C GLN A 284 -4.10 -2.50 -14.09
N ILE A 285 -4.54 -1.23 -13.97
CA ILE A 285 -4.94 -0.63 -12.69
C ILE A 285 -6.08 -1.43 -12.05
N ALA A 286 -7.09 -1.81 -12.83
CA ALA A 286 -8.20 -2.62 -12.33
C ALA A 286 -7.71 -3.97 -11.79
N SER A 287 -6.85 -4.67 -12.53
CA SER A 287 -6.26 -5.95 -12.10
C SER A 287 -5.45 -5.82 -10.80
N LEU A 288 -4.59 -4.80 -10.68
CA LEU A 288 -3.80 -4.57 -9.46
C LEU A 288 -4.68 -4.19 -8.27
N THR A 289 -5.78 -3.48 -8.52
CA THR A 289 -6.75 -3.13 -7.47
C THR A 289 -7.45 -4.39 -6.94
N ASP A 290 -7.87 -5.29 -7.84
CA ASP A 290 -8.47 -6.58 -7.47
C ASP A 290 -7.49 -7.45 -6.67
N GLU A 291 -6.21 -7.51 -7.07
CA GLU A 291 -5.15 -8.21 -6.33
C GLU A 291 -4.93 -7.61 -4.93
N ARG A 292 -4.93 -6.29 -4.81
CA ARG A 292 -4.82 -5.59 -3.51
C ARG A 292 -6.02 -5.85 -2.61
N ASP A 293 -7.24 -5.90 -3.17
CA ASP A 293 -8.46 -6.26 -2.43
C ASP A 293 -8.41 -7.71 -1.93
N ALA A 294 -7.92 -8.64 -2.76
CA ALA A 294 -7.68 -10.03 -2.37
C ALA A 294 -6.64 -10.12 -1.24
N GLY A 295 -5.51 -9.42 -1.35
CA GLY A 295 -4.47 -9.35 -0.32
C GLY A 295 -4.98 -8.80 1.02
N THR A 296 -5.81 -7.74 1.00
CA THR A 296 -6.45 -7.25 2.25
C THR A 296 -7.36 -8.27 2.90
N SER A 297 -8.07 -9.06 2.08
CA SER A 297 -8.95 -10.12 2.59
C SER A 297 -8.14 -11.26 3.21
N GLU A 298 -6.98 -11.58 2.64
CA GLU A 298 -6.05 -12.56 3.20
C GLU A 298 -5.43 -12.09 4.52
N ILE A 299 -5.01 -10.83 4.63
CA ILE A 299 -4.53 -10.25 5.89
C ILE A 299 -5.60 -10.34 6.98
N ALA A 300 -6.87 -10.04 6.65
CA ALA A 300 -7.97 -10.15 7.60
C ALA A 300 -8.16 -11.61 8.06
N ARG A 301 -8.06 -12.57 7.15
CA ARG A 301 -8.12 -14.01 7.45
C ARG A 301 -6.97 -14.47 8.34
N LEU A 302 -5.73 -14.12 8.00
CA LEU A 302 -4.54 -14.47 8.77
C LEU A 302 -4.56 -13.81 10.16
N SER A 303 -5.02 -12.57 10.26
CA SER A 303 -5.20 -11.86 11.53
C SER A 303 -6.20 -12.58 12.44
N ALA A 304 -7.32 -13.06 11.88
CA ALA A 304 -8.29 -13.86 12.63
C ALA A 304 -7.68 -15.18 13.10
N SER A 305 -6.97 -15.90 12.21
CA SER A 305 -6.27 -17.14 12.54
C SER A 305 -5.21 -16.95 13.64
N LEU A 306 -4.45 -15.85 13.59
CA LEU A 306 -3.48 -15.49 14.61
C LEU A 306 -4.15 -15.23 15.96
N SER A 307 -5.28 -14.51 15.97
CA SER A 307 -6.06 -14.28 17.19
C SER A 307 -6.56 -15.59 17.80
N GLU A 308 -7.08 -16.52 16.97
CA GLU A 308 -7.53 -17.84 17.43
C GLU A 308 -6.38 -18.71 17.97
N ALA A 309 -5.20 -18.66 17.32
CA ALA A 309 -4.01 -19.37 17.79
C ALA A 309 -3.52 -18.80 19.12
N GLN A 310 -3.52 -17.47 19.27
CA GLN A 310 -3.17 -16.79 20.51
C GLN A 310 -4.14 -17.15 21.65
N GLU A 311 -5.45 -17.15 21.40
CA GLU A 311 -6.46 -17.56 22.39
C GLU A 311 -6.26 -19.03 22.82
N ARG A 312 -5.91 -19.92 21.89
CA ARG A 312 -5.58 -21.32 22.20
C ARG A 312 -4.33 -21.44 23.07
N ALA A 313 -3.27 -20.70 22.75
CA ALA A 313 -2.04 -20.67 23.54
C ALA A 313 -2.31 -20.16 24.96
N ASP A 314 -3.08 -19.08 25.10
CA ASP A 314 -3.43 -18.50 26.40
C ASP A 314 -4.31 -19.45 27.24
N ALA A 315 -5.27 -20.14 26.61
CA ALA A 315 -6.08 -21.15 27.27
C ALA A 315 -5.27 -22.38 27.74
N GLU A 316 -4.32 -22.88 26.94
CA GLU A 316 -3.44 -23.97 27.37
C GLU A 316 -2.49 -23.53 28.49
N GLN A 317 -2.01 -22.29 28.45
CA GLN A 317 -1.19 -21.71 29.52
C GLN A 317 -1.98 -21.56 30.84
N GLN A 318 -3.24 -21.12 30.78
CA GLN A 318 -4.11 -21.06 31.96
C GLN A 318 -4.35 -22.44 32.56
N ARG A 319 -4.66 -23.45 31.72
CA ARG A 319 -4.81 -24.85 32.17
C ARG A 319 -3.54 -25.39 32.82
N ALA A 320 -2.37 -25.05 32.28
CA ALA A 320 -1.09 -25.44 32.87
C ALA A 320 -0.89 -24.79 34.26
N ALA A 321 -1.26 -23.52 34.41
CA ALA A 321 -1.20 -22.80 35.68
C ALA A 321 -2.17 -23.39 36.73
N GLU A 322 -3.42 -23.63 36.36
CA GLU A 322 -4.44 -24.23 37.25
C GLU A 322 -4.00 -25.63 37.75
N LEU A 323 -3.37 -26.42 36.89
CA LEU A 323 -2.89 -27.74 37.25
C LEU A 323 -1.67 -27.67 38.17
N ALA A 324 -0.76 -26.73 37.95
CA ALA A 324 0.35 -26.47 38.88
C ALA A 324 -0.16 -26.05 40.26
N GLU A 325 -1.16 -25.16 40.32
CA GLU A 325 -1.79 -24.75 41.58
C GLU A 325 -2.50 -25.91 42.29
N SER A 326 -3.23 -26.74 41.54
CA SER A 326 -3.91 -27.93 42.09
C SER A 326 -2.93 -28.98 42.65
N ALA A 327 -1.75 -29.14 42.03
CA ALA A 327 -0.71 -30.04 42.51
C ALA A 327 -0.16 -29.56 43.87
N VAL A 328 0.11 -28.26 43.99
CA VAL A 328 0.58 -27.64 45.25
C VAL A 328 -0.50 -27.71 46.34
N ALA A 329 -1.77 -27.52 45.99
CA ALA A 329 -2.88 -27.63 46.93
C ALA A 329 -3.05 -29.06 47.47
N SER A 330 -2.93 -30.09 46.61
CA SER A 330 -3.07 -31.49 47.00
C SER A 330 -1.93 -31.98 47.90
N GLU A 331 -0.72 -31.44 47.72
CA GLU A 331 0.44 -31.76 48.57
C GLU A 331 0.26 -31.20 50.00
N ASN A 332 -0.36 -30.03 50.15
CA ASN A 332 -0.64 -29.42 51.45
C ASN A 332 -1.75 -30.14 52.25
N VAL A 333 -2.71 -30.79 51.59
CA VAL A 333 -3.82 -31.50 52.26
C VAL A 333 -3.38 -32.87 52.79
N ALA A 334 -2.46 -33.55 52.10
CA ALA A 334 -1.90 -34.83 52.55
C ALA A 334 -1.04 -34.70 53.83
N GLY A 335 -0.58 -33.49 54.17
CA GLY A 335 0.22 -33.22 55.38
C GLY A 335 -0.57 -33.05 56.69
N LEU A 336 -1.91 -33.08 56.68
CA LEU A 336 -2.73 -32.71 57.85
C LEU A 336 -3.48 -33.86 58.54
N GLU A 337 -3.41 -35.10 58.05
CA GLU A 337 -4.14 -36.25 58.64
C GLU A 337 -3.28 -37.31 59.36
N SER A 338 -2.01 -37.04 59.69
CA SER A 338 -1.21 -37.95 60.53
C SER A 338 -0.80 -37.30 61.85
N ALA A 339 -1.28 -37.87 62.95
CA ALA A 339 -1.08 -37.41 64.32
C ALA A 339 0.31 -37.80 64.88
N SER A 340 1.19 -36.80 65.07
CA SER A 340 2.33 -36.66 66.04
C SER A 340 3.44 -37.73 66.12
N PRO A 341 4.67 -37.37 66.60
CA PRO A 341 5.57 -36.35 66.10
C PRO A 341 6.97 -36.95 65.79
N VAL A 342 7.56 -36.63 64.64
CA VAL A 342 9.01 -36.77 64.43
C VAL A 342 9.53 -35.40 64.00
N THR A 343 10.36 -34.83 64.84
CA THR A 343 10.88 -33.46 64.77
C THR A 343 11.98 -33.28 63.73
N ALA A 344 11.85 -33.87 62.54
CA ALA A 344 12.87 -33.80 61.48
C ALA A 344 12.47 -32.96 60.25
N ASP A 345 11.18 -32.74 59.98
CA ASP A 345 10.77 -32.23 58.64
C ASP A 345 10.37 -30.74 58.58
N SER A 346 10.32 -30.03 59.71
CA SER A 346 10.05 -28.59 59.70
C SER A 346 11.14 -27.80 58.97
N GLN A 347 12.40 -28.24 59.09
CA GLN A 347 13.52 -27.58 58.40
C GLN A 347 13.53 -27.87 56.89
N GLN A 348 13.09 -29.07 56.48
CA GLN A 348 13.00 -29.41 55.05
C GLN A 348 11.84 -28.67 54.38
N LEU A 349 10.69 -28.53 55.06
CA LEU A 349 9.58 -27.71 54.58
C LEU A 349 9.93 -26.22 54.47
N GLU A 350 10.67 -25.68 55.45
CA GLU A 350 11.18 -24.31 55.34
C GLU A 350 12.22 -24.17 54.22
N ALA A 351 13.08 -25.17 54.03
CA ALA A 351 14.05 -25.17 52.92
C ALA A 351 13.35 -25.23 51.54
N LEU A 352 12.28 -26.02 51.42
CA LEU A 352 11.53 -26.16 50.17
C LEU A 352 10.67 -24.92 49.88
N LYS A 353 10.05 -24.31 50.90
CA LYS A 353 9.43 -22.98 50.76
C LYS A 353 10.44 -21.92 50.35
N ALA A 354 11.62 -21.90 50.97
CA ALA A 354 12.69 -20.98 50.62
C ALA A 354 13.19 -21.23 49.18
N GLN A 355 13.20 -22.48 48.72
CA GLN A 355 13.54 -22.83 47.34
C GLN A 355 12.46 -22.34 46.38
N MET A 356 11.18 -22.58 46.64
CA MET A 356 10.09 -22.07 45.79
C MET A 356 10.07 -20.54 45.71
N THR A 357 10.35 -19.84 46.82
CA THR A 357 10.47 -18.37 46.76
C THR A 357 11.66 -17.93 45.92
N ARG A 358 12.81 -18.62 45.99
CA ARG A 358 13.96 -18.32 45.14
C ARG A 358 13.67 -18.58 43.66
N ASP A 359 12.98 -19.68 43.36
CA ASP A 359 12.62 -20.01 41.99
C ASP A 359 11.59 -19.01 41.44
N ALA A 360 10.61 -18.60 42.26
CA ALA A 360 9.66 -17.54 41.91
C ALA A 360 10.36 -16.20 41.66
N ASP A 361 11.32 -15.81 42.50
CA ASP A 361 12.11 -14.59 42.33
C ASP A 361 12.99 -14.66 41.06
N ALA A 362 13.58 -15.83 40.77
CA ALA A 362 14.38 -16.06 39.57
C ALA A 362 13.52 -15.99 38.29
N HIS A 363 12.31 -16.56 38.32
CA HIS A 363 11.36 -16.44 37.20
C HIS A 363 10.87 -15.01 37.00
N ALA A 364 10.58 -14.28 38.09
CA ALA A 364 10.20 -12.88 38.02
C ALA A 364 11.33 -12.01 37.41
N ALA A 365 12.59 -12.29 37.79
CA ALA A 365 13.75 -11.62 37.22
C ALA A 365 13.93 -11.94 35.72
N ALA A 366 13.80 -13.21 35.31
CA ALA A 366 13.88 -13.61 33.91
C ALA A 366 12.78 -12.96 33.05
N ILE A 367 11.56 -12.84 33.57
CA ILE A 367 10.45 -12.15 32.89
C ILE A 367 10.75 -10.65 32.76
N ALA A 368 11.33 -10.02 33.78
CA ALA A 368 11.72 -8.62 33.72
C ALA A 368 12.81 -8.37 32.65
N GLU A 369 13.82 -9.23 32.59
CA GLU A 369 14.88 -9.16 31.57
C GLU A 369 14.31 -9.39 30.17
N ALA A 370 13.44 -10.38 29.99
CA ALA A 370 12.75 -10.63 28.71
C ALA A 370 11.97 -9.39 28.25
N ARG A 371 11.20 -8.74 29.15
CA ARG A 371 10.48 -7.50 28.84
C ARG A 371 11.43 -6.36 28.46
N GLU A 372 12.59 -6.26 29.09
CA GLU A 372 13.60 -5.25 28.73
C GLU A 372 14.20 -5.51 27.34
N THR A 373 14.49 -6.77 26.99
CA THR A 373 14.99 -7.11 25.65
C THR A 373 13.95 -6.83 24.56
N VAL A 374 12.67 -7.17 24.79
CA VAL A 374 11.58 -6.83 23.86
C VAL A 374 11.47 -5.32 23.67
N ARG A 375 11.61 -4.54 24.74
CA ARG A 375 11.61 -3.07 24.66
C ARG A 375 12.81 -2.54 23.85
N LYS A 376 14.00 -3.09 24.04
CA LYS A 376 15.19 -2.74 23.23
C LYS A 376 14.98 -3.05 21.75
N TRP A 377 14.37 -4.19 21.43
CA TRP A 377 14.03 -4.55 20.05
C TRP A 377 12.96 -3.64 19.44
N SER A 378 11.94 -3.25 20.21
CA SER A 378 10.95 -2.29 19.73
C SER A 378 11.55 -0.92 19.48
N ASP A 379 12.43 -0.45 20.38
CA ASP A 379 13.13 0.83 20.22
C ASP A 379 14.07 0.81 19.00
N TYR A 380 14.80 -0.29 18.79
CA TYR A 380 15.64 -0.49 17.61
C TYR A 380 14.82 -0.51 16.30
N SER A 381 13.70 -1.25 16.27
CA SER A 381 12.81 -1.30 15.13
C SER A 381 12.22 0.08 14.79
N ASN A 382 11.80 0.83 15.81
CA ASN A 382 11.30 2.19 15.63
C ASN A 382 12.40 3.15 15.12
N ALA A 383 13.63 3.03 15.64
CA ALA A 383 14.76 3.80 15.15
C ALA A 383 15.09 3.48 13.68
N LEU A 384 15.04 2.20 13.29
CA LEU A 384 15.26 1.77 11.91
C LEU A 384 14.15 2.31 10.98
N LYS A 385 12.88 2.26 11.39
CA LYS A 385 11.75 2.85 10.65
C LYS A 385 11.96 4.36 10.45
N GLN A 386 12.40 5.07 11.48
CA GLN A 386 12.69 6.50 11.39
C GLN A 386 13.86 6.79 10.44
N GLN A 387 14.93 5.97 10.49
CA GLN A 387 16.05 6.09 9.56
C GLN A 387 15.63 5.85 8.11
N LEU A 388 14.77 4.86 7.86
CA LEU A 388 14.26 4.55 6.53
C LEU A 388 13.34 5.67 6.01
N ALA A 389 12.47 6.22 6.86
CA ALA A 389 11.66 7.39 6.52
C ALA A 389 12.53 8.60 6.17
N GLN A 390 13.57 8.89 6.95
CA GLN A 390 14.52 9.98 6.66
C GLN A 390 15.33 9.73 5.38
N ALA A 391 15.72 8.49 5.10
CA ALA A 391 16.42 8.13 3.87
C ALA A 391 15.52 8.31 2.65
N ASN A 392 14.25 7.88 2.74
CA ASN A 392 13.25 8.08 1.69
C ASN A 392 12.98 9.56 1.46
N GLU A 393 12.81 10.37 2.51
CA GLU A 393 12.63 11.82 2.37
C GLU A 393 13.83 12.47 1.67
N LYS A 394 15.07 12.12 2.05
CA LYS A 394 16.28 12.60 1.37
C LYS A 394 16.32 12.17 -0.09
N MET A 395 15.94 10.93 -0.40
CA MET A 395 15.90 10.42 -1.76
C MET A 395 14.87 11.17 -2.61
N VAL A 396 13.68 11.44 -2.07
CA VAL A 396 12.64 12.24 -2.74
C VAL A 396 13.15 13.65 -3.03
N VAL A 397 13.82 14.31 -2.09
CA VAL A 397 14.41 15.64 -2.32
C VAL A 397 15.50 15.60 -3.40
N VAL A 398 16.35 14.58 -3.41
CA VAL A 398 17.38 14.41 -4.46
C VAL A 398 16.74 14.19 -5.83
N LEU A 399 15.71 13.35 -5.93
CA LEU A 399 14.99 13.12 -7.18
C LEU A 399 14.26 14.39 -7.67
N ALA A 400 13.56 15.10 -6.78
CA ALA A 400 12.89 16.36 -7.10
C ALA A 400 13.91 17.43 -7.56
N ARG A 401 15.06 17.51 -6.90
CA ARG A 401 16.16 18.39 -7.31
C ARG A 401 16.70 18.01 -8.69
N GLY A 402 16.94 16.72 -8.95
CA GLY A 402 17.39 16.24 -10.26
C GLY A 402 16.39 16.55 -11.38
N ALA A 403 15.09 16.35 -11.14
CA ALA A 403 14.04 16.71 -12.07
C ALA A 403 13.97 18.23 -12.33
N GLY A 404 14.15 19.04 -11.28
CA GLY A 404 14.25 20.50 -11.38
C GLY A 404 15.46 20.94 -12.19
N GLU A 405 16.65 20.40 -11.90
CA GLU A 405 17.89 20.67 -12.63
C GLU A 405 17.77 20.27 -14.11
N ALA A 406 17.18 19.11 -14.42
CA ALA A 406 16.92 18.67 -15.79
C ALA A 406 15.91 19.55 -16.54
N THR A 407 14.94 20.12 -15.82
CA THR A 407 13.97 21.04 -16.42
C THR A 407 14.57 22.41 -16.67
N LEU A 408 15.39 22.91 -15.74
CA LEU A 408 16.15 24.14 -15.91
C LEU A 408 17.19 24.02 -17.03
N SER A 409 17.91 22.89 -17.12
CA SER A 409 18.88 22.67 -18.19
C SER A 409 18.21 22.65 -19.57
N ARG A 410 17.04 21.98 -19.70
CA ARG A 410 16.24 22.00 -20.94
C ARG A 410 15.78 23.42 -21.32
N ARG A 411 15.29 24.21 -20.35
CA ARG A 411 14.90 25.61 -20.60
C ARG A 411 16.09 26.48 -21.00
N LEU A 412 17.22 26.38 -20.28
CA LEU A 412 18.43 27.12 -20.61
C LEU A 412 18.98 26.75 -22.00
N ALA A 413 18.91 25.47 -22.38
CA ALA A 413 19.27 25.02 -23.71
C ALA A 413 18.33 25.60 -24.79
N ALA A 414 17.02 25.63 -24.53
CA ALA A 414 16.05 26.22 -25.44
C ALA A 414 16.27 27.73 -25.64
N GLU A 415 16.47 28.48 -24.54
CA GLU A 415 16.78 29.91 -24.58
C GLU A 415 18.13 30.19 -25.28
N LEU A 416 19.15 29.37 -25.03
CA LEU A 416 20.43 29.48 -25.73
C LEU A 416 20.29 29.21 -27.23
N ALA A 417 19.49 28.21 -27.62
CA ALA A 417 19.20 27.93 -29.02
C ALA A 417 18.48 29.10 -29.71
N GLN A 418 17.59 29.79 -29.00
CA GLN A 418 16.87 30.96 -29.51
C GLN A 418 17.78 32.18 -29.69
N LEU A 419 18.73 32.41 -28.78
CA LEU A 419 19.63 33.57 -28.83
C LEU A 419 20.86 33.34 -29.75
N LYS A 420 21.43 32.13 -29.73
CA LYS A 420 22.66 31.75 -30.46
C LYS A 420 22.59 30.27 -30.88
N PRO A 421 22.03 29.96 -32.06
CA PRO A 421 21.85 28.56 -32.50
C PRO A 421 23.17 27.80 -32.75
N GLU A 422 24.27 28.50 -33.05
CA GLU A 422 25.60 27.91 -33.28
C GLU A 422 26.43 27.70 -31.98
N HIS A 423 25.82 27.87 -30.80
CA HIS A 423 26.57 27.83 -29.55
C HIS A 423 27.10 26.42 -29.22
N GLU A 424 28.38 26.32 -28.86
CA GLU A 424 29.07 25.05 -28.58
C GLU A 424 28.41 24.22 -27.47
N LEU A 425 27.85 24.87 -26.44
CA LEU A 425 27.10 24.21 -25.35
C LEU A 425 25.80 23.51 -25.80
N LEU A 426 25.32 23.71 -27.03
CA LEU A 426 24.20 22.96 -27.58
C LEU A 426 24.64 21.59 -28.13
N ARG A 427 25.95 21.39 -28.36
CA ARG A 427 26.50 20.11 -28.80
C ARG A 427 26.52 19.12 -27.64
N LYS A 428 25.96 17.93 -27.89
CA LYS A 428 25.76 16.88 -26.88
C LYS A 428 27.07 16.40 -26.27
N GLU A 429 28.14 16.37 -27.07
CA GLU A 429 29.47 15.94 -26.63
C GLU A 429 30.05 16.89 -25.58
N ILE A 430 29.90 18.21 -25.79
CA ILE A 430 30.40 19.23 -24.87
C ILE A 430 29.57 19.24 -23.58
N GLN A 431 28.25 19.05 -23.68
CA GLN A 431 27.38 18.89 -22.50
C GLN A 431 27.81 17.68 -21.66
N GLN A 432 28.05 16.53 -22.30
CA GLN A 432 28.50 15.32 -21.60
C GLN A 432 29.86 15.53 -20.92
N GLN A 433 30.80 16.21 -21.58
CA GLN A 433 32.11 16.50 -21.00
C GLN A 433 32.00 17.38 -19.75
N VAL A 434 31.19 18.46 -19.80
CA VAL A 434 30.96 19.33 -18.65
C VAL A 434 30.25 18.58 -17.50
N ILE A 435 29.31 17.69 -17.81
CA ILE A 435 28.64 16.84 -16.81
C ILE A 435 29.62 15.90 -16.12
N VAL A 436 30.48 15.21 -16.89
CA VAL A 436 31.49 14.30 -16.33
C VAL A 436 32.50 15.05 -15.48
N GLU A 437 32.97 16.21 -15.93
CA GLU A 437 33.91 17.06 -15.19
C GLU A 437 33.30 17.56 -13.87
N THR A 438 32.04 18.01 -13.90
CA THR A 438 31.34 18.45 -12.68
C THR A 438 31.07 17.31 -11.70
N ILE A 439 30.67 16.13 -12.19
CA ILE A 439 30.50 14.92 -11.37
C ILE A 439 31.84 14.53 -10.73
N SER A 440 32.93 14.52 -11.50
CA SER A 440 34.26 14.18 -11.00
C SER A 440 34.72 15.14 -9.89
N ALA A 441 34.57 16.46 -10.09
CA ALA A 441 34.93 17.48 -9.10
C ALA A 441 34.07 17.40 -7.83
N GLN A 442 32.79 17.03 -7.96
CA GLN A 442 31.91 16.84 -6.81
C GLN A 442 32.27 15.57 -6.02
N LEU A 443 32.60 14.48 -6.70
CA LEU A 443 33.07 13.24 -6.08
C LEU A 443 34.41 13.44 -5.39
N GLU A 444 35.34 14.19 -5.99
CA GLU A 444 36.64 14.49 -5.37
C GLU A 444 36.49 15.29 -4.07
N LYS A 445 35.58 16.27 -4.02
CA LYS A 445 35.23 16.99 -2.78
C LYS A 445 34.69 16.08 -1.68
N GLN A 446 34.07 14.96 -2.05
CA GLN A 446 33.56 13.94 -1.13
C GLN A 446 34.58 12.85 -0.80
N GLY A 447 35.81 12.93 -1.35
CA GLY A 447 36.86 11.94 -1.14
C GLY A 447 36.74 10.72 -2.04
N TYR A 448 36.08 10.82 -3.19
CA TYR A 448 35.94 9.76 -4.19
C TYR A 448 36.53 10.19 -5.54
N ARG A 449 37.04 9.25 -6.33
CA ARG A 449 37.55 9.46 -7.69
C ARG A 449 36.62 8.79 -8.69
N TYR A 450 36.23 9.52 -9.73
CA TYR A 450 35.47 9.01 -10.87
C TYR A 450 36.41 8.61 -12.00
N ASP A 451 36.30 7.38 -12.50
CA ASP A 451 36.99 6.96 -13.72
C ASP A 451 36.05 7.13 -14.93
N GLU A 452 36.35 8.11 -15.78
CA GLU A 452 35.55 8.45 -16.97
C GLU A 452 35.41 7.28 -17.96
N LYS A 453 36.37 6.35 -17.99
CA LYS A 453 36.36 5.23 -18.94
C LYS A 453 35.53 4.04 -18.48
N THR A 454 35.42 3.85 -17.17
CA THR A 454 34.74 2.68 -16.58
C THR A 454 33.46 3.05 -15.83
N GLY A 455 33.22 4.34 -15.59
CA GLY A 455 32.11 4.84 -14.78
C GLY A 455 32.22 4.46 -13.29
N ALA A 456 33.35 3.90 -12.86
CA ALA A 456 33.54 3.42 -11.49
C ALA A 456 33.90 4.58 -10.53
N VAL A 457 33.31 4.56 -9.34
CA VAL A 457 33.61 5.49 -8.24
C VAL A 457 34.48 4.77 -7.22
N SER A 458 35.71 5.22 -7.02
CA SER A 458 36.66 4.63 -6.05
C SER A 458 36.91 5.60 -4.90
N LYS A 459 36.94 5.11 -3.66
CA LYS A 459 37.30 5.96 -2.51
C LYS A 459 38.78 6.33 -2.57
N LEU A 460 39.10 7.60 -2.40
CA LEU A 460 40.49 8.04 -2.26
C LEU A 460 41.01 7.51 -0.91
N ASN A 461 41.82 6.46 -0.95
CA ASN A 461 42.52 5.97 0.23
C ASN A 461 43.52 7.03 0.69
N THR A 462 43.19 7.74 1.77
CA THR A 462 44.03 8.77 2.39
C THR A 462 45.30 8.22 3.06
N GLU A 463 45.69 6.97 2.83
CA GLU A 463 46.90 6.34 3.38
C GLU A 463 48.10 6.32 2.42
N THR A 464 48.01 6.93 1.24
CA THR A 464 49.16 7.04 0.32
C THR A 464 49.35 8.47 -0.19
N SER A 465 49.60 9.40 0.73
CA SER A 465 50.42 10.58 0.40
C SER A 465 51.87 10.29 0.80
N PRO A 466 52.85 10.28 -0.13
CA PRO A 466 54.24 10.41 0.26
C PRO A 466 54.48 11.82 0.80
N ALA A 467 55.26 11.90 1.87
CA ALA A 467 55.70 13.14 2.52
C ALA A 467 56.57 14.02 1.61
#